data_AF-A0A0S9C529-F1
#
_entry.id   AF-A0A0S9C529-F1
#
_cell.length_a   1.000
_cell.length_b   1.000
_cell.length_c   1.000
_cell.angle_alpha   90.00
_cell.angle_beta   90.00
_cell.angle_gamma   90.00
#
_symmetry.space_group_name_H-M   'P 1'
#
loop_
_entity.id
_entity.type
_entity.pdbx_description
1 polymer ?
#
loop_
_entity_poly.entity_id
_entity_poly.type
_entity_poly.pdbx_seq_one_letter_code
_entity_poly.pdbx_strand_id
1 'polypeptide(L)'
;MRRNSLLAAGLLSVLLATSACGAGTGTPNSSAQSSASAGAFEANASTGPDSASGEVGTSQRAAAEKAKLAAAAAKKTKADEKAKAAAVQKAKAAAAAAARKDAAKAPAAPPVPAADAVPAVPVAVPAAPKPAPAPAVPASSSERIVTTAFTTAYTWHDNTPAGSATISHPILHKTAGGTGTYNDPITIAVGHSLATGKDVLDFPAGTRIYLPDVRRYFIVEDTCGDGDEPQGGPCHQGVNVHGTNSTIWIDMWIGGQSLSAQGADNCASKVTDVHTAVFNPASNYAVAPGAGVAHDGKCDAGYGSTLVKK
;
A
#
# COMPACT_ATOMS: atom_id res chain seq x y z
N MET A 1 -28.44 -40.00 -20.16
CA MET A 1 -28.83 -39.46 -21.48
C MET A 1 -28.79 -37.93 -21.45
N ARG A 2 -27.75 -37.33 -22.02
CA ARG A 2 -27.79 -36.18 -22.95
C ARG A 2 -26.35 -35.75 -23.18
N ARG A 3 -25.98 -35.76 -24.45
CA ARG A 3 -24.67 -35.46 -25.04
C ARG A 3 -24.65 -34.00 -25.51
N ASN A 4 -23.42 -33.57 -25.85
CA ASN A 4 -23.00 -32.52 -26.79
C ASN A 4 -22.45 -31.25 -26.14
N SER A 5 -21.36 -30.63 -26.60
CA SER A 5 -20.31 -30.97 -27.58
C SER A 5 -19.22 -29.88 -27.48
N LEU A 6 -17.96 -30.30 -27.49
CA LEU A 6 -16.79 -29.80 -28.24
C LEU A 6 -16.82 -28.40 -28.92
N LEU A 7 -15.75 -27.62 -28.72
CA LEU A 7 -14.91 -26.89 -29.72
C LEU A 7 -13.79 -26.16 -28.94
N ALA A 8 -12.55 -26.65 -28.90
CA ALA A 8 -11.47 -26.57 -29.91
C ALA A 8 -10.60 -25.30 -29.80
N ALA A 9 -9.34 -25.58 -29.44
CA ALA A 9 -8.08 -24.85 -29.51
C ALA A 9 -7.98 -23.63 -30.45
N GLY A 10 -7.26 -22.61 -29.95
CA GLY A 10 -6.63 -21.55 -30.74
C GLY A 10 -5.36 -21.06 -30.05
N LEU A 11 -4.23 -21.68 -30.39
CA LEU A 11 -2.87 -21.19 -30.11
C LEU A 11 -2.65 -19.88 -30.87
N LEU A 12 -2.18 -18.84 -30.20
CA LEU A 12 -1.64 -17.65 -30.87
C LEU A 12 -0.20 -17.42 -30.41
N SER A 13 0.72 -17.84 -31.27
CA SER A 13 2.15 -17.55 -31.19
C SER A 13 2.40 -16.07 -31.44
N VAL A 14 3.14 -15.41 -30.55
CA VAL A 14 3.69 -14.06 -30.78
C VAL A 14 5.13 -14.22 -31.26
N LEU A 15 5.40 -13.83 -32.52
CA LEU A 15 6.75 -13.59 -33.02
C LEU A 15 7.30 -12.30 -32.39
N LEU A 16 8.43 -12.39 -31.67
CA LEU A 16 9.29 -11.24 -31.41
C LEU A 16 10.23 -11.05 -32.61
N ALA A 17 10.14 -9.89 -33.26
CA ALA A 17 11.17 -9.41 -34.17
C ALA A 17 12.20 -8.61 -33.37
N THR A 18 13.43 -9.13 -33.31
CA THR A 18 14.62 -8.41 -32.83
C THR A 18 15.15 -7.52 -33.95
N SER A 19 15.27 -6.22 -33.69
CA SER A 19 16.12 -5.32 -34.49
C SER A 19 17.20 -4.74 -33.60
N ALA A 20 18.41 -5.27 -33.77
CA ALA A 20 19.66 -4.70 -33.31
C ALA A 20 20.36 -4.02 -34.50
N CYS A 21 20.91 -2.84 -34.25
CA CYS A 21 22.02 -2.15 -34.94
C CYS A 21 22.02 -0.72 -34.37
N GLY A 22 23.10 -0.08 -33.95
CA GLY A 22 24.53 -0.35 -33.98
C GLY A 22 25.19 0.97 -33.57
N ALA A 23 26.26 0.91 -32.79
CA ALA A 23 27.01 2.07 -32.33
C ALA A 23 27.71 2.79 -33.49
N GLY A 24 27.78 4.12 -33.42
CA GLY A 24 28.56 4.96 -34.33
C GLY A 24 29.07 6.20 -33.60
N THR A 25 30.34 6.17 -33.24
CA THR A 25 31.14 7.25 -32.65
C THR A 25 31.40 8.36 -33.66
N GLY A 26 31.39 9.63 -33.23
CA GLY A 26 32.04 10.71 -33.99
C GLY A 26 31.51 12.12 -33.74
N THR A 27 32.09 12.82 -32.77
CA THR A 27 32.36 14.26 -32.84
C THR A 27 33.81 14.42 -33.36
N PRO A 28 34.24 15.51 -34.04
CA PRO A 28 33.91 16.88 -33.61
C PRO A 28 33.86 17.99 -34.70
N ASN A 29 33.43 19.15 -34.19
CA ASN A 29 33.95 20.49 -34.46
C ASN A 29 33.47 21.33 -35.65
N SER A 30 33.24 22.60 -35.27
CA SER A 30 33.52 23.83 -35.99
C SER A 30 32.48 24.45 -36.93
N SER A 31 32.00 25.60 -36.41
CA SER A 31 31.97 26.92 -37.04
C SER A 31 30.89 27.25 -38.08
N ALA A 32 30.06 28.20 -37.65
CA ALA A 32 29.93 29.53 -38.23
C ALA A 32 28.72 29.84 -39.15
N GLN A 33 28.09 30.94 -38.73
CA GLN A 33 27.51 32.01 -39.53
C GLN A 33 26.12 31.84 -40.16
N SER A 34 25.20 32.62 -39.57
CA SER A 34 24.24 33.52 -40.22
C SER A 34 24.47 33.71 -41.73
N SER A 35 23.44 33.74 -42.56
CA SER A 35 22.64 34.96 -42.76
C SER A 35 21.42 34.69 -43.63
N ALA A 36 20.40 35.51 -43.42
CA ALA A 36 19.22 35.68 -44.25
C ALA A 36 19.50 35.84 -45.75
N SER A 37 18.58 35.41 -46.60
CA SER A 37 17.58 36.30 -47.22
C SER A 37 16.83 35.63 -48.37
N ALA A 38 15.51 35.72 -48.30
CA ALA A 38 14.51 36.00 -49.34
C ALA A 38 14.79 35.65 -50.82
N GLY A 39 13.76 35.11 -51.46
CA GLY A 39 13.51 35.35 -52.88
C GLY A 39 12.90 34.17 -53.61
N ALA A 40 11.58 34.24 -53.82
CA ALA A 40 10.77 33.31 -54.59
C ALA A 40 11.26 33.12 -56.04
N PHE A 41 10.98 31.96 -56.65
CA PHE A 41 10.25 31.87 -57.92
C PHE A 41 9.77 30.44 -58.18
N GLU A 42 8.58 30.38 -58.77
CA GLU A 42 7.73 29.24 -59.08
C GLU A 42 8.37 28.26 -60.07
N ALA A 43 8.08 26.96 -59.94
CA ALA A 43 7.14 26.26 -60.82
C ALA A 43 7.38 24.74 -60.89
N ASN A 44 6.24 24.06 -60.94
CA ASN A 44 5.94 22.89 -61.74
C ASN A 44 6.02 21.50 -61.10
N ALA A 45 4.89 20.82 -61.24
CA ALA A 45 4.60 19.49 -60.75
C ALA A 45 5.30 18.42 -61.61
N SER A 46 5.85 17.41 -60.95
CA SER A 46 6.10 16.10 -61.53
C SER A 46 5.92 15.02 -60.46
N THR A 47 4.75 14.39 -60.52
CA THR A 47 4.42 12.98 -60.23
C THR A 47 5.51 12.09 -59.58
N GLY A 48 5.19 11.59 -58.38
CA GLY A 48 5.81 10.41 -57.73
C GLY A 48 5.10 10.08 -56.39
N PRO A 49 4.82 8.81 -56.04
CA PRO A 49 3.78 8.47 -55.07
C PRO A 49 4.31 8.36 -53.63
N ASP A 50 4.07 9.37 -52.80
CA ASP A 50 4.25 9.28 -51.34
C ASP A 50 2.92 8.95 -50.64
N SER A 51 2.38 7.75 -50.88
CA SER A 51 1.20 7.27 -50.15
C SER A 51 1.52 6.69 -48.77
N ALA A 52 2.78 6.44 -48.42
CA ALA A 52 3.12 5.79 -47.15
C ALA A 52 3.20 6.75 -45.94
N SER A 53 3.52 8.04 -46.13
CA SER A 53 3.72 8.99 -45.03
C SER A 53 2.43 9.64 -44.52
N GLY A 54 1.37 9.65 -45.34
CA GLY A 54 0.05 10.15 -44.95
C GLY A 54 -0.73 9.18 -44.05
N GLU A 55 -0.62 7.87 -44.31
CA GLU A 55 -1.35 6.82 -43.60
C GLU A 55 -0.81 6.53 -42.18
N VAL A 56 0.50 6.71 -41.97
CA VAL A 56 1.10 6.60 -40.63
C VAL A 56 0.66 7.77 -39.73
N GLY A 57 0.50 8.97 -40.29
CA GLY A 57 0.02 10.15 -39.54
C GLY A 57 -1.47 10.12 -39.19
N THR A 58 -2.32 9.56 -40.05
CA THR A 58 -3.76 9.36 -39.76
C THR A 58 -4.01 8.22 -38.78
N SER A 59 -3.28 7.11 -38.88
CA SER A 59 -3.38 5.98 -37.95
C SER A 59 -2.91 6.33 -36.53
N GLN A 60 -1.84 7.13 -36.38
CA GLN A 60 -1.38 7.62 -35.08
C GLN A 60 -2.35 8.63 -34.45
N ARG A 61 -2.99 9.50 -35.24
CA ARG A 61 -4.03 10.42 -34.74
C ARG A 61 -5.28 9.68 -34.28
N ALA A 62 -5.73 8.67 -35.03
CA ALA A 62 -6.86 7.83 -34.63
C ALA A 62 -6.56 7.02 -33.35
N ALA A 63 -5.32 6.51 -33.21
CA ALA A 63 -4.88 5.83 -32.00
C ALA A 63 -4.83 6.78 -30.78
N ALA A 64 -4.32 8.00 -30.95
CA ALA A 64 -4.28 9.01 -29.91
C ALA A 64 -5.69 9.47 -29.47
N GLU A 65 -6.62 9.60 -30.41
CA GLU A 65 -8.02 9.93 -30.11
C GLU A 65 -8.71 8.79 -29.36
N LYS A 66 -8.52 7.54 -29.79
CA LYS A 66 -9.05 6.36 -29.08
C LYS A 66 -8.46 6.22 -27.67
N ALA A 67 -7.19 6.53 -27.48
CA ALA A 67 -6.55 6.55 -26.17
C ALA A 67 -7.11 7.65 -25.25
N LYS A 68 -7.39 8.85 -25.80
CA LYS A 68 -8.05 9.93 -25.06
C LYS A 68 -9.48 9.57 -24.64
N LEU A 69 -10.24 8.95 -25.54
CA LEU A 69 -11.60 8.48 -25.24
C LEU A 69 -11.61 7.36 -24.19
N ALA A 70 -10.67 6.42 -24.27
CA ALA A 70 -10.49 5.39 -23.25
C ALA A 70 -10.10 5.96 -21.88
N ALA A 71 -9.20 6.95 -21.86
CA ALA A 71 -8.81 7.65 -20.63
C ALA A 71 -9.97 8.45 -20.03
N ALA A 72 -10.80 9.09 -20.86
CA ALA A 72 -12.00 9.80 -20.41
C ALA A 72 -13.06 8.83 -19.86
N ALA A 73 -13.27 7.68 -20.52
CA ALA A 73 -14.16 6.63 -20.04
C ALA A 73 -13.69 6.05 -18.70
N ALA A 74 -12.39 5.76 -18.54
CA ALA A 74 -11.83 5.27 -17.29
C ALA A 74 -11.95 6.29 -16.15
N LYS A 75 -11.76 7.58 -16.43
CA LYS A 75 -11.99 8.66 -15.44
C LYS A 75 -13.46 8.75 -15.04
N LYS A 76 -14.39 8.59 -15.98
CA LYS A 76 -15.83 8.58 -15.71
C LYS A 76 -16.23 7.38 -14.85
N THR A 77 -15.76 6.18 -15.18
CA THR A 77 -16.02 4.96 -14.38
C THR A 77 -15.53 5.11 -12.94
N LYS A 78 -14.29 5.61 -12.75
CA LYS A 78 -13.76 5.88 -11.40
C LYS A 78 -14.56 6.94 -10.63
N ALA A 79 -15.08 7.96 -11.31
CA ALA A 79 -15.93 8.97 -10.69
C ALA A 79 -17.30 8.40 -10.29
N ASP A 80 -17.89 7.54 -11.13
CA ASP A 80 -19.17 6.89 -10.85
C ASP A 80 -19.05 5.86 -9.71
N GLU A 81 -17.94 5.11 -9.64
CA GLU A 81 -17.62 4.21 -8.52
C GLU A 81 -17.41 4.98 -7.21
N LYS A 82 -16.66 6.08 -7.25
CA LYS A 82 -16.46 6.96 -6.09
C LYS A 82 -17.78 7.58 -5.60
N ALA A 83 -18.66 7.99 -6.52
CA ALA A 83 -19.97 8.53 -6.18
C ALA A 83 -20.89 7.48 -5.54
N LYS A 84 -20.87 6.24 -6.04
CA LYS A 84 -21.60 5.11 -5.43
C LYS A 84 -21.07 4.76 -4.04
N ALA A 85 -19.75 4.71 -3.87
CA ALA A 85 -19.13 4.47 -2.57
C ALA A 85 -19.49 5.57 -1.55
N ALA A 86 -19.46 6.84 -1.96
CA ALA A 86 -19.85 7.97 -1.12
C ALA A 86 -21.34 7.90 -0.71
N ALA A 87 -22.23 7.45 -1.60
CA ALA A 87 -23.65 7.27 -1.30
C ALA A 87 -23.89 6.16 -0.25
N VAL A 88 -23.18 5.04 -0.37
CA VAL A 88 -23.25 3.93 0.61
C VAL A 88 -22.74 4.38 1.98
N GLN A 89 -21.64 5.15 2.03
CA GLN A 89 -21.12 5.68 3.29
C GLN A 89 -22.07 6.69 3.94
N LYS A 90 -22.70 7.56 3.15
CA LYS A 90 -23.71 8.51 3.65
C LYS A 90 -24.93 7.77 4.24
N ALA A 91 -25.36 6.67 3.64
CA ALA A 91 -26.44 5.84 4.16
C ALA A 91 -26.07 5.14 5.47
N LYS A 92 -24.85 4.59 5.59
CA LYS A 92 -24.36 3.99 6.84
C LYS A 92 -24.23 5.02 7.98
N ALA A 93 -23.73 6.22 7.69
CA ALA A 93 -23.63 7.29 8.67
C ALA A 93 -25.01 7.76 9.18
N ALA A 94 -26.00 7.85 8.29
CA ALA A 94 -27.38 8.16 8.67
C ALA A 94 -28.01 7.09 9.57
N ALA A 95 -27.76 5.80 9.27
CA ALA A 95 -28.24 4.69 10.09
C ALA A 95 -27.59 4.67 11.49
N ALA A 96 -26.28 4.94 11.59
CA ALA A 96 -25.57 5.05 12.87
C ALA A 96 -26.05 6.24 13.71
N ALA A 97 -26.38 7.36 13.07
CA ALA A 97 -26.93 8.53 13.76
C ALA A 97 -28.36 8.29 14.28
N ALA A 98 -29.17 7.51 13.56
CA ALA A 98 -30.50 7.09 14.03
C ALA A 98 -30.41 6.18 15.27
N ALA A 99 -29.53 5.16 15.25
CA ALA A 99 -29.34 4.24 16.36
C ALA A 99 -28.87 4.94 17.66
N ARG A 100 -28.08 6.02 17.55
CA ARG A 100 -27.66 6.83 18.71
C ARG A 100 -28.79 7.66 19.34
N LYS A 101 -29.81 8.02 18.56
CA LYS A 101 -30.98 8.75 19.08
C LYS A 101 -31.92 7.85 19.88
N ASP A 102 -31.98 6.56 19.54
CA ASP A 102 -32.77 5.57 20.28
C ASP A 102 -32.14 5.19 21.63
N ALA A 103 -30.80 5.19 21.73
CA ALA A 103 -30.07 4.93 22.97
C ALA A 103 -30.18 6.05 24.01
N ALA A 104 -30.56 7.27 23.61
CA ALA A 104 -30.72 8.42 24.50
C ALA A 104 -32.09 8.48 25.23
N LYS A 105 -32.96 7.49 25.01
CA LYS A 105 -34.31 7.41 25.60
C LYS A 105 -34.47 6.30 26.65
N ALA A 106 -33.37 5.76 27.18
CA ALA A 106 -33.40 4.86 28.33
C ALA A 106 -33.50 5.68 29.64
N PRO A 107 -34.42 5.36 30.57
CA PRO A 107 -34.56 6.12 31.81
C PRO A 107 -33.35 5.92 32.73
N ALA A 108 -32.87 7.03 33.30
CA ALA A 108 -31.80 7.06 34.28
C ALA A 108 -32.21 6.32 35.57
N ALA A 109 -31.33 5.45 36.06
CA ALA A 109 -31.49 4.79 37.36
C ALA A 109 -31.48 5.83 38.50
N PRO A 110 -32.27 5.62 39.58
CA PRO A 110 -32.36 6.57 40.68
C PRO A 110 -31.08 6.58 41.54
N PRO A 111 -30.80 7.70 42.23
CA PRO A 111 -29.61 7.84 43.06
C PRO A 111 -29.76 7.06 44.38
N VAL A 112 -28.71 6.34 44.74
CA VAL A 112 -28.55 5.65 46.03
C VAL A 112 -28.21 6.69 47.12
N PRO A 113 -28.83 6.66 48.31
CA PRO A 113 -28.57 7.65 49.36
C PRO A 113 -27.20 7.45 50.02
N ALA A 114 -26.58 8.57 50.40
CA ALA A 114 -25.33 8.64 51.14
C ALA A 114 -25.53 8.08 52.57
N ALA A 115 -24.70 7.12 52.95
CA ALA A 115 -24.62 6.59 54.31
C ALA A 115 -23.44 7.24 55.06
N ASP A 116 -23.72 7.65 56.29
CA ASP A 116 -22.83 8.31 57.23
C ASP A 116 -21.52 7.57 57.52
N ALA A 117 -20.48 8.36 57.77
CA ALA A 117 -19.13 7.92 58.12
C ALA A 117 -19.09 7.29 59.52
N VAL A 118 -18.60 6.06 59.60
CA VAL A 118 -18.18 5.38 60.84
C VAL A 118 -16.65 5.38 60.89
N PRO A 119 -15.98 5.60 62.05
CA PRO A 119 -14.52 5.61 62.11
C PRO A 119 -13.97 4.19 61.94
N ALA A 120 -13.11 4.00 60.93
CA ALA A 120 -12.48 2.72 60.64
C ALA A 120 -11.28 2.46 61.56
N VAL A 121 -11.34 1.34 62.28
CA VAL A 121 -10.21 0.64 62.91
C VAL A 121 -9.26 0.11 61.81
N PRO A 122 -7.92 0.12 62.01
CA PRO A 122 -6.98 -0.34 60.99
C PRO A 122 -6.95 -1.87 60.97
N VAL A 123 -7.63 -2.48 60.00
CA VAL A 123 -7.48 -3.91 59.68
C VAL A 123 -6.37 -4.04 58.65
N ALA A 124 -5.37 -4.88 58.93
CA ALA A 124 -4.27 -5.18 58.04
C ALA A 124 -4.79 -5.71 56.68
N VAL A 125 -4.47 -4.99 55.60
CA VAL A 125 -4.79 -5.37 54.23
C VAL A 125 -3.86 -6.52 53.81
N PRO A 126 -4.37 -7.69 53.37
CA PRO A 126 -3.54 -8.75 52.81
C PRO A 126 -2.82 -8.25 51.55
N ALA A 127 -1.53 -8.57 51.42
CA ALA A 127 -0.73 -8.20 50.27
C ALA A 127 -1.38 -8.65 48.95
N ALA A 128 -1.43 -7.74 47.98
CA ALA A 128 -1.94 -8.00 46.64
C ALA A 128 -1.17 -9.17 45.98
N PRO A 129 -1.85 -10.09 45.27
CA PRO A 129 -1.20 -11.18 44.57
C PRO A 129 -0.28 -10.64 43.46
N LYS A 130 0.93 -11.21 43.39
CA LYS A 130 1.94 -10.93 42.37
C LYS A 130 1.34 -11.09 40.96
N PRO A 131 1.57 -10.14 40.03
CA PRO A 131 1.10 -10.27 38.65
C PRO A 131 1.56 -11.59 38.03
N ALA A 132 0.64 -12.31 37.39
CA ALA A 132 0.95 -13.49 36.62
C ALA A 132 1.96 -13.14 35.50
N PRO A 133 2.94 -14.02 35.19
CA PRO A 133 3.85 -13.80 34.08
C PRO A 133 3.07 -13.70 32.77
N ALA A 134 3.41 -12.71 31.95
CA ALA A 134 2.86 -12.54 30.62
C ALA A 134 3.04 -13.82 29.79
N PRO A 135 2.12 -14.15 28.86
CA PRO A 135 2.27 -15.30 27.98
C PRO A 135 3.64 -15.26 27.28
N ALA A 136 4.41 -16.34 27.42
CA ALA A 136 5.66 -16.48 26.70
C ALA A 136 5.37 -16.52 25.20
N VAL A 137 5.88 -15.53 24.47
CA VAL A 137 5.87 -15.54 23.00
C VAL A 137 6.64 -16.80 22.55
N PRO A 138 6.07 -17.65 21.67
CA PRO A 138 6.75 -18.84 21.19
C PRO A 138 8.11 -18.48 20.58
N ALA A 139 9.09 -19.36 20.77
CA ALA A 139 10.44 -19.20 20.26
C ALA A 139 10.41 -18.90 18.75
N SER A 140 11.03 -17.78 18.37
CA SER A 140 11.18 -17.34 17.00
C SER A 140 11.69 -18.50 16.14
N SER A 141 10.98 -18.80 15.06
CA SER A 141 11.56 -19.48 13.91
C SER A 141 12.87 -18.77 13.53
N SER A 142 13.82 -19.52 12.98
CA SER A 142 15.09 -18.97 12.53
C SER A 142 14.86 -17.74 11.65
N GLU A 143 15.63 -16.69 11.90
CA GLU A 143 15.59 -15.45 11.13
C GLU A 143 15.68 -15.74 9.62
N ARG A 144 14.80 -15.12 8.82
CA ARG A 144 14.76 -15.27 7.36
C ARG A 144 14.92 -13.92 6.68
N ILE A 145 15.90 -13.81 5.80
CA ILE A 145 16.14 -12.59 5.01
C ILE A 145 15.52 -12.76 3.62
N VAL A 146 14.72 -11.78 3.20
CA VAL A 146 14.16 -11.65 1.85
C VAL A 146 14.66 -10.35 1.25
N THR A 147 15.51 -10.41 0.22
CA THR A 147 16.14 -9.23 -0.39
C THR A 147 15.29 -8.58 -1.49
N THR A 148 14.14 -9.17 -1.80
CA THR A 148 13.25 -8.81 -2.91
C THR A 148 11.83 -8.58 -2.43
N ALA A 149 11.66 -7.98 -1.24
CA ALA A 149 10.35 -7.62 -0.73
C ALA A 149 9.90 -6.31 -1.37
N PHE A 150 8.77 -6.29 -2.07
CA PHE A 150 8.18 -5.03 -2.48
C PHE A 150 7.45 -4.45 -1.27
N THR A 151 7.87 -3.27 -0.85
CA THR A 151 7.24 -2.56 0.25
C THR A 151 6.39 -1.44 -0.32
N THR A 152 5.21 -1.25 0.24
CA THR A 152 4.43 -0.02 0.12
C THR A 152 4.16 0.54 1.50
N ALA A 153 3.42 1.64 1.56
CA ALA A 153 2.92 2.18 2.81
C ALA A 153 1.46 2.59 2.68
N TYR A 154 0.74 2.38 3.79
CA TYR A 154 -0.60 2.90 4.02
C TYR A 154 -0.60 3.84 5.22
N THR A 155 -1.59 4.72 5.25
CA THR A 155 -1.63 5.89 6.12
C THR A 155 -2.99 5.99 6.79
N TRP A 156 -3.09 6.89 7.77
CA TRP A 156 -4.38 7.25 8.35
C TRP A 156 -5.42 7.70 7.31
N HIS A 157 -5.00 8.34 6.22
CA HIS A 157 -5.91 8.95 5.24
C HIS A 157 -6.52 7.92 4.29
N ASP A 158 -5.79 6.86 3.97
CA ASP A 158 -6.15 5.84 2.98
C ASP A 158 -6.30 4.43 3.55
N ASN A 159 -6.15 4.26 4.87
CA ASN A 159 -6.55 3.03 5.57
C ASN A 159 -8.01 2.69 5.24
N THR A 160 -8.40 1.43 5.42
CA THR A 160 -9.79 1.00 5.32
C THR A 160 -10.31 0.64 6.72
N PRO A 161 -11.19 1.46 7.35
CA PRO A 161 -11.81 2.70 6.86
C PRO A 161 -10.88 3.93 6.85
N ALA A 162 -11.11 4.82 5.88
CA ALA A 162 -10.32 6.05 5.72
C ALA A 162 -10.49 7.00 6.89
N GLY A 163 -9.40 7.68 7.27
CA GLY A 163 -9.38 8.49 8.48
C GLY A 163 -9.48 7.62 9.74
N SER A 164 -8.85 6.44 9.74
CA SER A 164 -8.83 5.53 10.89
C SER A 164 -7.50 4.77 11.00
N ALA A 165 -7.24 4.23 12.19
CA ALA A 165 -6.12 3.34 12.50
C ALA A 165 -6.69 1.96 12.89
N THR A 166 -7.87 1.63 12.37
CA THR A 166 -8.46 0.31 12.57
C THR A 166 -7.56 -0.73 11.94
N ILE A 167 -7.41 -1.89 12.60
CA ILE A 167 -6.61 -3.02 12.13
C ILE A 167 -7.45 -4.28 12.19
N SER A 168 -7.21 -5.24 11.31
CA SER A 168 -8.01 -6.46 11.21
C SER A 168 -7.56 -7.59 12.16
N HIS A 169 -6.29 -7.61 12.58
CA HIS A 169 -5.69 -8.73 13.32
C HIS A 169 -4.87 -8.27 14.54
N PRO A 170 -5.49 -7.63 15.55
CA PRO A 170 -4.78 -7.11 16.72
C PRO A 170 -4.08 -8.23 17.50
N ILE A 171 -2.77 -8.08 17.76
CA ILE A 171 -1.96 -9.00 18.58
C ILE A 171 -1.37 -8.26 19.78
N LEU A 172 -0.63 -7.19 19.51
CA LEU A 172 -0.01 -6.30 20.47
C LEU A 172 -0.78 -4.98 20.58
N HIS A 173 -1.18 -4.39 19.44
CA HIS A 173 -1.91 -3.12 19.39
C HIS A 173 -3.40 -3.35 19.20
N LYS A 174 -4.21 -2.38 19.63
CA LYS A 174 -5.65 -2.32 19.35
C LYS A 174 -5.98 -1.54 18.08
N THR A 175 -5.02 -0.75 17.59
CA THR A 175 -5.09 0.12 16.42
C THR A 175 -3.70 0.22 15.82
N ALA A 176 -3.58 0.52 14.53
CA ALA A 176 -2.31 0.68 13.85
C ALA A 176 -1.43 1.74 14.55
N GLY A 177 -0.17 1.42 14.79
CA GLY A 177 0.72 2.27 15.58
C GLY A 177 2.06 1.61 15.83
N GLY A 178 2.71 2.00 16.93
CA GLY A 178 4.01 1.51 17.36
C GLY A 178 5.14 2.54 17.17
N THR A 179 6.15 2.48 18.03
CA THR A 179 7.36 3.31 17.93
C THR A 179 8.38 2.74 16.93
N GLY A 180 8.28 1.46 16.57
CA GLY A 180 9.18 0.77 15.65
C GLY A 180 10.41 0.16 16.31
N THR A 181 10.37 0.02 17.64
CA THR A 181 11.34 -0.77 18.40
C THR A 181 10.96 -2.24 18.40
N TYR A 182 11.86 -3.14 18.81
CA TYR A 182 11.54 -4.57 18.86
C TYR A 182 10.38 -4.91 19.82
N ASN A 183 10.25 -4.16 20.92
CA ASN A 183 9.20 -4.39 21.92
C ASN A 183 7.89 -3.68 21.59
N ASP A 184 7.95 -2.65 20.76
CA ASP A 184 6.82 -1.87 20.30
C ASP A 184 6.97 -1.64 18.78
N PRO A 185 6.88 -2.72 17.99
CA PRO A 185 7.04 -2.69 16.54
C PRO A 185 5.87 -1.95 15.87
N ILE A 186 6.07 -1.46 14.65
CA ILE A 186 5.03 -0.77 13.91
C ILE A 186 4.06 -1.79 13.26
N THR A 187 2.77 -1.50 13.21
CA THR A 187 1.84 -2.36 12.47
C THR A 187 2.22 -2.47 10.99
N ILE A 188 2.13 -3.67 10.42
CA ILE A 188 2.29 -3.89 8.97
C ILE A 188 1.15 -4.79 8.47
N ALA A 189 0.68 -4.48 7.26
CA ALA A 189 -0.32 -5.25 6.55
C ALA A 189 0.33 -6.21 5.56
N VAL A 190 -0.29 -7.38 5.39
CA VAL A 190 0.16 -8.43 4.46
C VAL A 190 -0.98 -8.91 3.59
N GLY A 191 -0.66 -9.51 2.45
CA GLY A 191 -1.66 -10.17 1.60
C GLY A 191 -2.46 -11.22 2.38
N HIS A 192 -3.70 -11.43 1.96
CA HIS A 192 -4.61 -12.39 2.58
C HIS A 192 -5.60 -12.97 1.57
N SER A 193 -6.04 -14.20 1.83
CA SER A 193 -6.90 -14.97 0.94
C SER A 193 -8.19 -15.36 1.62
N LEU A 194 -9.30 -15.21 0.89
CA LEU A 194 -10.63 -15.72 1.27
C LEU A 194 -11.00 -17.00 0.52
N ALA A 195 -10.09 -17.54 -0.30
CA ALA A 195 -10.37 -18.68 -1.20
C ALA A 195 -10.84 -19.96 -0.47
N THR A 196 -10.51 -20.09 0.82
CA THR A 196 -10.91 -21.22 1.67
C THR A 196 -12.20 -20.95 2.47
N GLY A 197 -12.83 -19.79 2.29
CA GLY A 197 -13.97 -19.33 3.10
C GLY A 197 -13.56 -18.79 4.48
N LYS A 198 -12.26 -18.67 4.74
CA LYS A 198 -11.67 -18.04 5.93
C LYS A 198 -10.66 -17.01 5.50
N ASP A 199 -10.49 -15.98 6.32
CA ASP A 199 -9.41 -15.02 6.16
C ASP A 199 -8.07 -15.66 6.57
N VAL A 200 -7.19 -15.86 5.60
CA VAL A 200 -5.88 -16.49 5.77
C VAL A 200 -4.81 -15.53 5.30
N LEU A 201 -3.99 -15.05 6.23
CA LEU A 201 -2.85 -14.18 5.94
C LEU A 201 -1.69 -14.93 5.27
N ASP A 202 -1.01 -14.30 4.33
CA ASP A 202 0.25 -14.77 3.74
C ASP A 202 1.35 -14.98 4.80
N PHE A 203 1.34 -14.12 5.81
CA PHE A 203 2.19 -14.22 6.99
C PHE A 203 1.31 -14.20 8.24
N PRO A 204 1.48 -15.14 9.18
CA PRO A 204 0.65 -15.18 10.38
C PRO A 204 0.68 -13.87 11.17
N ALA A 205 -0.45 -13.48 11.73
CA ALA A 205 -0.53 -12.36 12.66
C ALA A 205 0.46 -12.55 13.82
N GLY A 206 1.15 -11.48 14.21
CA GLY A 206 2.21 -11.49 15.21
C GLY A 206 3.61 -11.75 14.65
N THR A 207 3.74 -12.09 13.36
CA THR A 207 5.05 -12.19 12.69
C THR A 207 5.76 -10.84 12.79
N ARG A 208 6.99 -10.86 13.30
CA ARG A 208 7.83 -9.65 13.36
C ARG A 208 8.69 -9.54 12.11
N ILE A 209 8.84 -8.33 11.61
CA ILE A 209 9.62 -8.01 10.42
C ILE A 209 10.51 -6.82 10.75
N TYR A 210 11.77 -6.84 10.33
CA TYR A 210 12.64 -5.66 10.38
C TYR A 210 12.92 -5.19 8.95
N LEU A 211 12.70 -3.90 8.70
CA LEU A 211 12.98 -3.27 7.41
C LEU A 211 14.21 -2.35 7.58
N PRO A 212 15.37 -2.71 7.01
CA PRO A 212 16.59 -1.94 7.18
C PRO A 212 16.51 -0.55 6.56
N ASP A 213 15.73 -0.37 5.48
CA ASP A 213 15.65 0.90 4.75
C ASP A 213 14.98 2.02 5.57
N VAL A 214 14.11 1.66 6.51
CA VAL A 214 13.49 2.59 7.47
C VAL A 214 14.05 2.43 8.89
N ARG A 215 14.89 1.41 9.13
CA ARG A 215 15.42 1.01 10.44
C ARG A 215 14.34 0.87 11.53
N ARG A 216 13.27 0.15 11.20
CA ARG A 216 12.16 -0.11 12.13
C ARG A 216 11.80 -1.59 12.17
N TYR A 217 11.35 -2.01 13.34
CA TYR A 217 10.65 -3.27 13.52
C TYR A 217 9.16 -3.07 13.25
N PHE A 218 8.55 -4.12 12.71
CA PHE A 218 7.15 -4.22 12.36
C PHE A 218 6.54 -5.52 12.88
N ILE A 219 5.22 -5.54 13.02
CA ILE A 219 4.42 -6.71 13.42
C ILE A 219 3.19 -6.83 12.55
N VAL A 220 2.94 -8.03 12.03
CA VAL A 220 1.76 -8.30 11.21
C VAL A 220 0.53 -8.26 12.10
N GLU A 221 -0.32 -7.25 11.92
CA GLU A 221 -1.58 -7.10 12.65
C GLU A 221 -2.72 -6.61 11.75
N ASP A 222 -2.48 -6.54 10.45
CA ASP A 222 -3.42 -5.98 9.51
C ASP A 222 -3.36 -6.71 8.16
N THR A 223 -4.37 -6.46 7.33
CA THR A 223 -4.56 -7.07 6.01
C THR A 223 -4.41 -6.03 4.92
N CYS A 224 -3.70 -6.39 3.86
CA CYS A 224 -3.64 -5.61 2.64
C CYS A 224 -4.42 -6.33 1.53
N GLY A 225 -5.35 -5.60 0.91
CA GLY A 225 -6.31 -6.13 -0.04
C GLY A 225 -7.74 -5.90 0.49
N ASP A 226 -8.58 -5.29 -0.35
CA ASP A 226 -9.98 -5.03 -0.01
C ASP A 226 -10.91 -5.87 -0.89
N GLY A 227 -12.15 -6.06 -0.40
CA GLY A 227 -13.22 -6.70 -1.15
C GLY A 227 -13.29 -8.23 -1.00
N ASP A 228 -14.07 -8.87 -1.86
CA ASP A 228 -14.39 -10.31 -1.74
C ASP A 228 -13.33 -11.23 -2.36
N GLU A 229 -12.35 -10.67 -3.09
CA GLU A 229 -11.30 -11.43 -3.79
C GLU A 229 -9.88 -10.87 -3.54
N PRO A 230 -9.43 -10.75 -2.27
CA PRO A 230 -8.14 -10.16 -1.95
C PRO A 230 -6.95 -10.98 -2.49
N GLN A 231 -7.13 -12.29 -2.71
CA GLN A 231 -6.17 -13.16 -3.41
C GLN A 231 -5.83 -12.74 -4.85
N GLY A 232 -6.72 -11.97 -5.50
CA GLY A 232 -6.49 -11.38 -6.80
C GLY A 232 -5.94 -9.95 -6.72
N GLY A 233 -5.75 -9.40 -5.52
CA GLY A 233 -5.36 -8.01 -5.28
C GLY A 233 -3.84 -7.77 -5.31
N PRO A 234 -3.43 -6.50 -5.19
CA PRO A 234 -2.02 -6.09 -5.34
C PRO A 234 -1.09 -6.82 -4.36
N CYS A 235 -1.46 -6.92 -3.08
CA CYS A 235 -0.61 -7.52 -2.06
C CYS A 235 -0.40 -9.04 -2.16
N HIS A 236 -1.06 -9.72 -3.11
CA HIS A 236 -0.82 -11.13 -3.43
C HIS A 236 -0.07 -11.34 -4.74
N GLN A 237 -0.10 -10.37 -5.65
CA GLN A 237 0.50 -10.50 -6.98
C GLN A 237 2.03 -10.27 -6.96
N GLY A 238 2.71 -10.52 -5.84
CA GLY A 238 4.15 -10.31 -5.62
C GLY A 238 5.05 -11.14 -6.54
N VAL A 239 5.09 -10.74 -7.82
CA VAL A 239 6.07 -10.89 -8.90
C VAL A 239 5.49 -10.10 -10.09
N ASN A 240 6.20 -9.07 -10.56
CA ASN A 240 5.96 -8.34 -11.84
C ASN A 240 4.82 -7.31 -11.93
N VAL A 241 4.04 -7.00 -10.87
CA VAL A 241 3.00 -5.93 -10.94
C VAL A 241 3.57 -4.56 -11.35
N HIS A 242 4.88 -4.35 -11.13
CA HIS A 242 5.61 -3.14 -11.55
C HIS A 242 6.97 -3.44 -12.21
N GLY A 243 7.19 -4.65 -12.74
CA GLY A 243 8.50 -5.04 -13.31
C GLY A 243 9.64 -5.14 -12.28
N THR A 244 9.29 -5.28 -10.99
CA THR A 244 10.20 -5.20 -9.84
C THR A 244 10.85 -6.52 -9.43
N ASN A 245 10.46 -7.66 -10.04
CA ASN A 245 10.94 -9.00 -9.66
C ASN A 245 10.84 -9.30 -8.15
N SER A 246 9.87 -8.72 -7.46
CA SER A 246 9.65 -8.96 -6.03
C SER A 246 9.06 -10.34 -5.78
N THR A 247 9.32 -10.91 -4.61
CA THR A 247 8.81 -12.25 -4.22
C THR A 247 7.67 -12.18 -3.23
N ILE A 248 7.48 -11.02 -2.59
CA ILE A 248 6.45 -10.75 -1.58
C ILE A 248 6.05 -9.27 -1.68
N TRP A 249 4.85 -8.93 -1.22
CA TRP A 249 4.38 -7.56 -1.03
C TRP A 249 3.95 -7.37 0.43
N ILE A 250 4.48 -6.35 1.10
CA ILE A 250 4.09 -5.94 2.45
C ILE A 250 3.81 -4.44 2.49
N ASP A 251 2.84 -4.02 3.30
CA ASP A 251 2.33 -2.65 3.28
C ASP A 251 2.41 -2.02 4.67
N MET A 252 3.34 -1.08 4.87
CA MET A 252 3.73 -0.60 6.19
C MET A 252 2.85 0.56 6.67
N TRP A 253 2.42 0.52 7.93
CA TRP A 253 1.76 1.67 8.53
C TRP A 253 2.76 2.80 8.76
N ILE A 254 2.52 3.97 8.18
CA ILE A 254 3.39 5.13 8.40
C ILE A 254 2.78 6.18 9.33
N GLY A 255 1.52 6.02 9.76
CA GLY A 255 0.77 7.04 10.51
C GLY A 255 0.15 8.07 9.57
N GLY A 256 0.36 9.36 9.84
CA GLY A 256 -0.12 10.46 8.98
C GLY A 256 -1.30 11.26 9.54
N GLN A 257 -1.80 10.95 10.74
CA GLN A 257 -2.84 11.73 11.43
C GLN A 257 -2.48 13.21 11.59
N SER A 258 -1.20 13.48 11.85
CA SER A 258 -0.65 14.83 12.02
C SER A 258 -0.13 15.44 10.71
N LEU A 259 -0.22 14.71 9.59
CA LEU A 259 0.20 15.17 8.27
C LEU A 259 -1.03 15.52 7.42
N SER A 260 -0.85 16.39 6.43
CA SER A 260 -1.79 16.47 5.33
C SER A 260 -1.77 15.16 4.54
N ALA A 261 -2.87 14.83 3.85
CA ALA A 261 -2.92 13.66 2.96
C ALA A 261 -1.74 13.64 1.99
N GLN A 262 -1.46 14.77 1.32
CA GLN A 262 -0.29 14.89 0.43
C GLN A 262 1.05 14.66 1.15
N GLY A 263 1.18 15.11 2.40
CA GLY A 263 2.39 14.88 3.20
C GLY A 263 2.59 13.41 3.54
N ALA A 264 1.49 12.71 3.85
CA ALA A 264 1.49 11.26 4.08
C ALA A 264 1.81 10.50 2.79
N ASP A 265 1.17 10.85 1.66
CA ASP A 265 1.41 10.26 0.33
C ASP A 265 2.87 10.43 -0.11
N ASN A 266 3.46 11.60 0.16
CA ASN A 266 4.87 11.85 -0.13
C ASN A 266 5.80 10.96 0.72
N CYS A 267 5.43 10.65 1.96
CA CYS A 267 6.20 9.72 2.77
C CYS A 267 6.01 8.27 2.30
N ALA A 268 4.77 7.87 2.01
CA ALA A 268 4.46 6.55 1.49
C ALA A 268 5.21 6.25 0.18
N SER A 269 5.28 7.24 -0.71
CA SER A 269 6.02 7.14 -1.97
C SER A 269 7.53 6.96 -1.78
N LYS A 270 8.13 7.47 -0.69
CA LYS A 270 9.58 7.35 -0.43
C LYS A 270 10.00 5.95 0.02
N VAL A 271 9.11 5.23 0.68
CA VAL A 271 9.34 3.86 1.20
C VAL A 271 8.80 2.79 0.26
N THR A 272 8.26 3.21 -0.90
CA THR A 272 7.71 2.30 -1.91
C THR A 272 8.78 1.90 -2.91
N ASP A 273 9.37 0.73 -2.73
CA ASP A 273 10.33 0.13 -3.66
C ASP A 273 10.55 -1.35 -3.31
N VAL A 274 11.51 -2.01 -3.97
CA VAL A 274 12.05 -3.30 -3.56
C VAL A 274 13.10 -3.10 -2.47
N HIS A 275 12.86 -3.70 -1.32
CA HIS A 275 13.72 -3.62 -0.15
C HIS A 275 14.05 -5.01 0.43
N THR A 276 15.04 -5.02 1.31
CA THR A 276 15.29 -6.16 2.18
C THR A 276 14.30 -6.17 3.34
N ALA A 277 13.74 -7.33 3.64
CA ALA A 277 12.92 -7.58 4.82
C ALA A 277 13.49 -8.77 5.60
N VAL A 278 13.60 -8.61 6.92
CA VAL A 278 14.07 -9.66 7.83
C VAL A 278 12.89 -10.16 8.66
N PHE A 279 12.43 -11.36 8.37
CA PHE A 279 11.36 -12.03 9.09
C PHE A 279 11.89 -12.73 10.33
N ASN A 280 11.13 -12.63 11.43
CA ASN A 280 11.52 -13.11 12.76
C ASN A 280 12.90 -12.57 13.17
N PRO A 281 13.11 -11.25 13.10
CA PRO A 281 14.41 -10.63 13.30
C PRO A 281 14.89 -10.75 14.75
N ALA A 282 16.19 -10.81 14.95
CA ALA A 282 16.79 -10.57 16.26
C ALA A 282 16.44 -9.16 16.78
N SER A 283 16.43 -8.98 18.12
CA SER A 283 16.06 -7.72 18.77
C SER A 283 17.15 -6.65 18.81
N ASN A 284 18.31 -6.93 18.21
CA ASN A 284 19.52 -6.13 18.30
C ASN A 284 19.83 -5.32 17.04
N TYR A 285 18.91 -5.18 16.10
CA TYR A 285 19.07 -4.25 14.99
C TYR A 285 18.93 -2.80 15.46
N ALA A 286 19.67 -1.92 14.79
CA ALA A 286 19.62 -0.48 14.99
C ALA A 286 18.20 0.05 14.71
N VAL A 287 17.79 1.07 15.45
CA VAL A 287 16.49 1.72 15.28
C VAL A 287 16.74 3.20 15.06
N ALA A 288 16.11 3.79 14.04
CA ALA A 288 16.19 5.23 13.80
C ALA A 288 15.58 6.01 14.99
N PRO A 289 16.09 7.21 15.33
CA PRO A 289 15.51 8.03 16.39
C PRO A 289 14.07 8.49 16.02
N GLY A 290 13.25 8.78 17.03
CA GLY A 290 11.83 9.12 16.83
C GLY A 290 10.91 7.90 16.88
N ALA A 291 9.60 8.09 16.71
CA ALA A 291 8.58 7.05 16.85
C ALA A 291 7.70 6.94 15.60
N GLY A 292 7.62 5.75 15.01
CA GLY A 292 6.91 5.54 13.74
C GLY A 292 7.80 5.80 12.52
N VAL A 293 7.28 5.55 11.31
CA VAL A 293 7.98 5.87 10.05
C VAL A 293 7.87 7.35 9.70
N ALA A 294 6.66 7.92 9.80
CA ALA A 294 6.44 9.36 9.65
C ALA A 294 6.28 10.01 11.04
N HIS A 295 7.21 10.90 11.41
CA HIS A 295 7.26 11.50 12.74
C HIS A 295 8.01 12.83 12.70
N ASP A 296 7.68 13.77 13.59
CA ASP A 296 8.40 15.06 13.74
C ASP A 296 8.60 15.84 12.41
N GLY A 297 7.64 15.74 11.49
CA GLY A 297 7.73 16.33 10.14
C GLY A 297 8.74 15.65 9.20
N LYS A 298 9.25 14.48 9.59
CA LYS A 298 10.18 13.63 8.83
C LYS A 298 9.50 12.34 8.38
N CYS A 299 10.16 11.67 7.45
CA CYS A 299 9.81 10.35 6.95
C CYS A 299 11.11 9.54 6.91
N ASP A 300 11.22 8.51 7.73
CA ASP A 300 12.36 7.59 7.72
C ASP A 300 12.31 6.74 6.44
N ALA A 301 13.37 6.85 5.63
CA ALA A 301 13.58 6.08 4.40
C ALA A 301 15.05 6.23 3.98
N GLY A 302 15.54 5.34 3.11
CA GLY A 302 16.85 5.46 2.49
C GLY A 302 18.04 5.13 3.40
N TYR A 303 17.81 4.40 4.49
CA TYR A 303 18.91 3.85 5.30
C TYR A 303 19.59 2.65 4.62
N GLY A 304 19.03 2.16 3.51
CA GLY A 304 19.58 1.08 2.67
C GLY A 304 19.28 -0.31 3.20
N SER A 305 19.80 -1.34 2.51
CA SER A 305 19.53 -2.75 2.83
C SER A 305 20.48 -3.37 3.87
N THR A 306 21.47 -2.63 4.35
CA THR A 306 22.50 -3.16 5.26
C THR A 306 21.93 -3.36 6.67
N LEU A 307 22.10 -4.56 7.21
CA LEU A 307 21.76 -4.86 8.61
C LEU A 307 22.80 -4.27 9.56
N VAL A 308 22.37 -3.31 10.37
CA VAL A 308 23.18 -2.66 11.40
C VAL A 308 22.70 -3.14 12.76
N LYS A 309 23.62 -3.59 13.62
CA LYS A 309 23.33 -4.00 14.99
C LYS A 309 23.68 -2.87 15.99
N LYS A 310 22.99 -2.86 17.13
CA LYS A 310 23.27 -1.99 18.29
C LYS A 310 24.51 -2.44 19.05
#